data_AF-A0A6M4BU07-F1
#
_entry.id   AF-A0A6M4BU07-F1
#
_cell.length_a   1.000
_cell.length_b   1.000
_cell.length_c   1.000
_cell.angle_alpha   90.00
_cell.angle_beta   90.00
_cell.angle_gamma   90.00
#
_symmetry.space_group_name_H-M   'P 1'
#
loop_
_entity.id
_entity.type
_entity.pdbx_description
1 polymer ?
#
loop_
_entity_poly.entity_id
_entity_poly.type
_entity_poly.pdbx_seq_one_letter_code
_entity_poly.pdbx_strand_id
1 'polypeptide(L)'
;EMKNDHLEQEPFVVCMDCGRKQHQICVLHHDQIWPQGFCCDNCLKKKGAKRKDNKFCAKRLPTSKLGIYIETRVNNFLKKKEAGAGEVHIRVVASSDKV
;
A
#
# COMPACT_ATOMS: atom_id res chain seq x y z
N GLU A 1 -21.07 -34.07 -10.07
CA GLU A 1 -19.90 -33.52 -10.78
C GLU A 1 -19.47 -32.24 -10.06
N MET A 2 -18.17 -32.07 -9.79
CA MET A 2 -17.63 -30.79 -9.33
C MET A 2 -17.13 -30.04 -10.56
N LYS A 3 -17.71 -28.86 -10.82
CA LYS A 3 -17.23 -27.96 -11.87
C LYS A 3 -16.20 -27.01 -11.26
N ASN A 4 -15.14 -26.74 -12.02
CA ASN A 4 -14.13 -25.77 -11.66
C ASN A 4 -14.58 -24.35 -12.08
N ASP A 5 -15.72 -23.90 -11.55
CA ASP A 5 -16.37 -22.62 -11.87
C ASP A 5 -16.58 -21.75 -10.63
N HIS A 6 -15.97 -22.11 -9.50
CA HIS A 6 -16.00 -21.31 -8.29
C HIS A 6 -15.13 -20.05 -8.42
N LEU A 7 -15.73 -18.89 -8.17
CA LEU A 7 -15.05 -17.60 -8.11
C LEU A 7 -15.14 -17.05 -6.69
N GLU A 8 -13.98 -16.76 -6.08
CA GLU A 8 -13.93 -16.10 -4.78
C GLU A 8 -14.27 -14.61 -4.94
N GLN A 9 -15.26 -14.14 -4.18
CA GLN A 9 -15.67 -12.74 -4.22
C GLN A 9 -14.72 -11.88 -3.39
N GLU A 10 -14.48 -10.65 -3.85
CA GLU A 10 -13.67 -9.69 -3.11
C GLU A 10 -14.31 -9.39 -1.73
N PRO A 11 -13.52 -9.38 -0.64
CA PRO A 11 -14.03 -9.01 0.68
C PRO A 11 -14.48 -7.56 0.74
N PHE A 12 -15.50 -7.30 1.57
CA PHE A 12 -15.99 -5.96 1.87
C PHE A 12 -15.57 -5.52 3.27
N VAL A 13 -15.37 -4.22 3.42
CA VAL A 13 -15.23 -3.54 4.72
C VAL A 13 -16.43 -2.62 4.96
N VAL A 14 -16.84 -2.50 6.22
CA VAL A 14 -17.99 -1.68 6.63
C VAL A 14 -17.48 -0.42 7.30
N CYS A 15 -17.90 0.75 6.80
CA CYS A 15 -17.56 2.01 7.45
C CYS A 15 -18.23 2.08 8.82
N MET A 16 -17.44 2.26 9.88
CA MET A 16 -17.95 2.32 11.27
C MET A 16 -18.87 3.52 11.53
N ASP A 17 -18.79 4.57 10.70
CA ASP A 17 -19.60 5.78 10.88
C ASP A 17 -20.94 5.74 10.12
N CYS A 18 -20.93 5.29 8.86
CA CYS A 18 -22.11 5.36 8.00
C CYS A 18 -22.68 4.00 7.61
N GLY A 19 -22.07 2.90 8.04
CA GLY A 19 -22.53 1.52 7.79
C GLY A 19 -22.42 1.07 6.32
N ARG A 20 -21.95 1.91 5.40
CA ARG A 20 -21.81 1.54 3.99
C ARG A 20 -20.70 0.50 3.81
N LYS A 21 -21.00 -0.53 3.03
CA LYS A 21 -20.04 -1.53 2.56
C LYS A 21 -19.21 -0.95 1.40
N GLN A 22 -17.93 -1.28 1.37
CA GLN A 22 -17.00 -0.94 0.30
C GLN A 22 -16.07 -2.13 0.06
N HIS A 23 -15.65 -2.34 -1.19
CA HIS A 23 -14.63 -3.32 -1.52
C HIS A 23 -13.32 -2.99 -0.79
N GLN A 24 -12.73 -3.99 -0.11
CA GLN A 24 -11.55 -3.80 0.73
C GLN A 24 -10.35 -3.27 -0.07
N ILE A 25 -10.17 -3.74 -1.31
CA ILE A 25 -9.08 -3.32 -2.20
C ILE A 25 -9.35 -1.90 -2.71
N CYS A 26 -10.58 -1.55 -3.11
CA CYS A 26 -10.91 -0.21 -3.59
C CYS A 26 -10.58 0.89 -2.57
N VAL A 27 -10.74 0.62 -1.28
CA VAL A 27 -10.49 1.60 -0.21
C VAL A 27 -9.14 1.39 0.50
N LEU A 28 -8.36 0.40 0.04
CA LEU A 28 -7.04 0.03 0.55
C LEU A 28 -7.05 -0.09 2.09
N HIS A 29 -7.99 -0.85 2.65
CA HIS A 29 -8.05 -1.08 4.10
C HIS A 29 -7.37 -2.38 4.48
N HIS A 30 -6.64 -2.34 5.59
CA HIS A 30 -5.94 -3.48 6.15
C HIS A 30 -5.86 -3.33 7.68
N ASP A 31 -6.41 -4.30 8.41
CA ASP A 31 -6.57 -4.21 9.87
C ASP A 31 -5.23 -4.09 10.60
N GLN A 32 -4.17 -4.75 10.10
CA GLN A 32 -2.83 -4.61 10.68
C GLN A 32 -2.26 -3.18 10.55
N ILE A 33 -2.69 -2.42 9.53
CA ILE A 33 -2.26 -1.02 9.35
C ILE A 33 -3.14 -0.10 10.22
N TRP A 34 -4.46 -0.34 10.22
CA TRP A 34 -5.44 0.47 10.94
C TRP A 34 -6.35 -0.39 11.83
N PRO A 35 -5.86 -0.82 13.00
CA PRO A 35 -6.60 -1.75 13.86
C PRO A 35 -7.80 -1.11 14.56
N GLN A 36 -7.95 0.21 14.45
CA GLN A 36 -9.13 0.93 14.96
C GLN A 36 -10.36 0.71 14.07
N GLY A 37 -10.22 0.12 12.88
CA GLY A 37 -11.29 -0.14 11.93
C GLY A 37 -11.41 0.88 10.80
N PHE A 38 -12.30 0.60 9.85
CA PHE A 38 -12.47 1.38 8.63
C PHE A 38 -13.43 2.58 8.82
N CYS A 39 -12.96 3.77 8.47
CA CYS A 39 -13.78 4.96 8.27
C CYS A 39 -13.57 5.45 6.83
N CYS A 40 -14.65 5.58 6.06
CA CYS A 40 -14.57 5.97 4.66
C CYS A 40 -14.21 7.45 4.49
N ASP A 41 -13.62 7.80 3.35
CA ASP A 41 -13.07 9.14 3.12
C ASP A 41 -14.12 10.24 3.21
N ASN A 42 -15.37 9.94 2.85
CA ASN A 42 -16.49 10.88 3.02
C ASN A 42 -16.79 11.18 4.50
N CYS A 43 -16.71 10.18 5.38
CA CYS A 43 -16.94 10.38 6.82
C CYS A 43 -15.74 11.10 7.47
N LEU A 44 -14.51 10.72 7.10
CA LEU A 44 -13.29 11.43 7.51
C LEU A 44 -13.35 12.92 7.11
N LYS A 45 -13.70 13.21 5.86
CA LYS A 45 -13.85 14.58 5.35
C LYS A 45 -14.91 15.38 6.12
N LYS A 46 -16.07 14.79 6.41
CA LYS A 46 -17.12 15.44 7.21
C LYS A 46 -16.69 15.76 8.64
N LYS A 47 -15.84 14.91 9.23
CA LYS A 47 -15.28 15.11 10.58
C LYS A 47 -14.05 16.04 10.61
N GLY A 48 -13.56 16.50 9.45
CA GLY A 48 -12.29 17.24 9.35
C GLY A 48 -11.08 16.39 9.74
N ALA A 49 -11.20 15.06 9.71
CA ALA A 49 -10.14 14.13 10.07
C ALA A 49 -9.43 13.60 8.82
N LYS A 50 -8.20 13.11 9.00
CA LYS A 50 -7.46 12.36 7.98
C LYS A 50 -7.24 10.93 8.46
N ARG A 51 -7.12 10.01 7.51
CA ARG A 51 -6.70 8.63 7.82
C ARG A 51 -5.30 8.69 8.44
N LYS A 52 -5.07 7.89 9.48
CA LYS A 52 -3.75 7.76 10.10
C LYS A 52 -2.72 7.29 9.08
N ASP A 53 -1.50 7.81 9.14
CA ASP A 53 -0.46 7.46 8.17
C ASP A 53 -0.13 5.97 8.17
N ASN A 54 0.04 5.42 6.97
CA ASN A 54 0.49 4.04 6.80
C ASN A 54 1.97 3.91 7.20
N LYS A 55 2.20 3.20 8.30
CA LYS A 55 3.54 2.93 8.83
C LYS A 55 4.30 1.84 8.06
N PHE A 56 3.61 1.01 7.29
CA PHE A 56 4.14 -0.14 6.55
C PHE A 56 4.35 0.22 5.08
N CYS A 57 5.19 1.22 4.81
CA CYS A 57 5.52 1.66 3.45
C CYS A 57 6.91 1.20 3.01
N ALA A 58 7.12 1.05 1.70
CA ALA A 58 8.38 0.58 1.12
C ALA A 58 9.59 1.43 1.56
N LYS A 59 9.40 2.75 1.69
CA LYS A 59 10.44 3.70 2.16
C LYS A 59 11.02 3.32 3.52
N ARG A 60 10.21 2.72 4.39
CA ARG A 60 10.57 2.38 5.78
C ARG A 60 11.18 0.99 5.94
N LEU A 61 11.25 0.18 4.87
CA LEU A 61 12.01 -1.08 4.92
C LEU A 61 13.52 -0.79 5.07
N PRO A 62 14.28 -1.69 5.72
CA PRO A 62 15.72 -1.55 5.85
C PRO A 62 16.42 -1.32 4.51
N THR A 63 17.36 -0.38 4.49
CA THR A 63 18.16 -0.07 3.30
C THR A 63 19.39 -0.96 3.21
N SER A 64 19.81 -1.29 2.00
CA SER A 64 21.09 -1.95 1.73
C SER A 64 21.96 -1.09 0.79
N LYS A 65 23.28 -1.32 0.78
CA LYS A 65 24.20 -0.60 -0.13
C LYS A 65 23.77 -0.76 -1.60
N LEU A 66 23.39 -1.98 -2.00
CA LEU A 66 22.88 -2.25 -3.34
C LEU A 66 21.57 -1.50 -3.61
N GLY A 67 20.61 -1.55 -2.67
CA GLY A 67 19.33 -0.84 -2.80
C GLY A 67 19.53 0.67 -2.97
N ILE A 68 20.36 1.30 -2.14
CA ILE A 68 20.67 2.73 -2.19
C ILE A 68 21.34 3.10 -3.53
N TYR A 69 22.29 2.27 -4.00
CA TYR A 69 22.98 2.52 -5.27
C TYR A 69 21.99 2.58 -6.45
N ILE A 70 21.11 1.58 -6.57
CA ILE A 70 20.13 1.53 -7.66
C ILE A 70 19.08 2.64 -7.49
N GLU A 71 18.56 2.85 -6.27
CA GLU A 71 17.58 3.90 -5.97
C GLU A 71 18.08 5.28 -6.40
N THR A 72 19.31 5.62 -6.00
CA THR A 72 19.95 6.89 -6.34
C THR A 72 20.12 7.04 -7.85
N ARG A 73 20.57 5.97 -8.52
CA ARG A 73 20.77 5.96 -9.97
C ARG A 73 19.45 6.21 -10.73
N VAL A 74 18.37 5.55 -10.33
CA VAL A 74 17.05 5.67 -10.95
C VAL A 74 16.46 7.06 -10.70
N ASN A 75 16.45 7.54 -9.45
CA ASN A 75 15.89 8.86 -9.13
C ASN A 75 16.66 10.00 -9.81
N ASN A 76 17.99 9.91 -9.88
CA ASN A 76 18.80 10.88 -10.62
C ASN A 76 18.45 10.89 -12.12
N PHE A 77 18.20 9.73 -12.71
CA PHE A 77 17.76 9.64 -14.10
C PHE A 77 16.39 10.29 -14.30
N LEU A 78 15.39 9.93 -13.47
CA LEU A 78 14.03 10.47 -13.57
C LEU A 78 14.01 12.00 -13.41
N LYS A 79 14.78 12.53 -12.46
CA LYS A 79 14.92 13.97 -12.24
C LYS A 79 15.55 14.67 -13.44
N LYS A 80 16.62 14.09 -14.03
CA LYS A 80 17.30 14.65 -15.22
C LYS A 80 16.44 14.60 -16.48
N LYS A 81 15.53 13.63 -16.57
CA LYS A 81 14.63 13.46 -17.72
C LYS A 81 13.29 14.18 -17.56
N GLU A 82 13.10 14.89 -16.44
CA GLU A 82 11.84 15.60 -16.13
C GLU A 82 10.62 14.69 -16.34
N ALA A 83 10.75 13.42 -15.96
CA ALA A 83 9.83 12.38 -16.38
C ALA A 83 8.41 12.50 -15.78
N GLY A 84 8.14 13.52 -14.95
CA GLY A 84 6.90 13.64 -14.19
C GLY A 84 6.63 12.48 -13.22
N ALA A 85 7.58 11.57 -13.07
CA ALA A 85 7.50 10.41 -12.21
C ALA A 85 7.78 10.80 -10.75
N GLY A 86 7.09 10.14 -9.81
CA GLY A 86 7.38 10.27 -8.38
C GLY A 86 8.72 9.66 -7.97
N GLU A 87 9.03 9.76 -6.68
CA GLU A 87 10.21 9.14 -6.08
C GLU A 87 10.10 7.60 -6.15
N VAL A 88 11.17 6.94 -6.62
CA VAL A 88 11.27 5.48 -6.63
C VAL A 88 11.98 5.01 -5.37
N HIS A 89 11.46 3.96 -4.72
CA HIS A 89 12.11 3.31 -3.58
C HIS A 89 12.54 1.89 -3.92
N ILE A 90 13.81 1.54 -3.69
CA ILE A 90 14.38 0.21 -3.98
C ILE A 90 14.91 -0.42 -2.68
N ARG A 91 14.44 -1.64 -2.39
CA ARG A 91 14.76 -2.37 -1.16
C ARG A 91 15.12 -3.81 -1.48
N VAL A 92 16.29 -4.25 -0.99
CA VAL A 92 16.68 -5.66 -1.04
C VAL A 92 16.01 -6.36 0.13
N VAL A 93 15.06 -7.25 -0.14
CA VAL A 93 14.22 -7.89 0.88
C VAL A 93 14.67 -9.30 1.25
N ALA A 94 15.57 -9.90 0.46
CA ALA A 94 16.16 -11.20 0.73
C ALA A 94 17.59 -11.24 0.16
N SER A 95 18.49 -11.87 0.92
CA SER A 95 19.85 -12.19 0.49
C SER A 95 20.29 -13.40 1.30
N SER A 96 20.28 -14.57 0.68
CA SER A 96 20.68 -15.82 1.30
C SER A 96 21.53 -16.59 0.32
N ASP A 97 22.57 -17.26 0.83
CA ASP A 97 23.28 -18.25 0.03
C ASP A 97 22.31 -19.38 -0.33
N LYS A 98 22.46 -19.89 -1.55
CA LYS A 98 21.77 -21.10 -1.98
C LYS A 98 22.80 -22.22 -1.92
N VAL A 99 22.39 -23.35 -1.33
CA VAL A 99 23.15 -24.60 -1.32
C VAL A 99 22.86 -25.36 -2.61
#